data_AF-A0A268TJR5-F1
#
_entry.id   AF-A0A268TJR5-F1
#
_cell.length_a   1.000
_cell.length_b   1.000
_cell.length_c   1.000
_cell.angle_alpha   90.00
_cell.angle_beta   90.00
_cell.angle_gamma   90.00
#
_symmetry.space_group_name_H-M   'P 1'
#
loop_
_entity.id
_entity.type
_entity.pdbx_description
1 polymer ?
#
loop_
_entity_poly.entity_id
_entity_poly.type
_entity_poly.pdbx_seq_one_letter_code
_entity_poly.pdbx_strand_id
1 'polypeptide(L)'
;MIINAKRRIFLSVFAFDSRFDYQSGYLRYDVDYKEEDTLLDFLGNIPTGDFGNKEFGYDKEFLHVRINDKCVFDNLKVSELVKHFGSEWTLDPLSKKYCKKDLLLNYDMALNFYEGFFASASFIYPGEKEELKNFISMNFISEHHSEDYFGDGFFLYLKWLMNRHPMQKRHILKTMASKRGGIMDYTPTASLMYPPNNSIDVEIENLQTLFLNASKCPVKKGEWVGLGNKIEGRYKLKPIHKLPNITEKSRCPIMSGKM
;
A
#
# COMPACT_ATOMS: atom_id res chain seq x y z
N MET A 1 -29.72 -26.65 -25.16
CA MET A 1 -28.72 -25.78 -25.81
C MET A 1 -28.58 -24.55 -24.91
N ILE A 2 -27.64 -24.57 -23.97
CA ILE A 2 -27.43 -23.44 -23.06
C ILE A 2 -26.70 -22.38 -23.88
N ILE A 3 -27.38 -21.28 -24.17
CA ILE A 3 -26.74 -20.09 -24.73
C ILE A 3 -25.76 -19.63 -23.65
N ASN A 4 -24.46 -19.90 -23.84
CA ASN A 4 -23.44 -19.30 -23.00
C ASN A 4 -23.53 -17.80 -23.22
N ALA A 5 -24.15 -17.10 -22.27
CA ALA A 5 -24.17 -15.64 -22.27
C ALA A 5 -22.72 -15.17 -22.36
N LYS A 6 -22.42 -14.42 -23.41
CA LYS A 6 -21.08 -13.95 -23.70
C LYS A 6 -20.67 -13.00 -22.57
N ARG A 7 -19.73 -13.42 -21.73
CA ARG A 7 -19.28 -12.65 -20.57
C ARG A 7 -18.20 -11.69 -21.02
N ARG A 8 -18.39 -10.41 -20.71
CA ARG A 8 -17.59 -9.31 -21.24
C ARG A 8 -17.28 -8.32 -20.15
N ILE A 9 -16.10 -7.73 -20.23
CA ILE A 9 -15.65 -6.62 -19.41
C ILE A 9 -15.39 -5.42 -20.33
N PHE A 10 -15.96 -4.27 -19.97
CA PHE A 10 -15.71 -2.98 -20.57
C PHE A 10 -14.51 -2.36 -19.86
N LEU A 11 -13.41 -2.25 -20.59
CA LEU A 11 -12.12 -1.95 -20.04
C LEU A 11 -11.68 -0.54 -20.43
N SER A 12 -11.17 0.23 -19.47
CA SER A 12 -10.38 1.44 -19.71
C SER A 12 -8.97 1.20 -19.15
N VAL A 13 -7.98 1.04 -20.01
CA VAL A 13 -6.60 0.71 -19.61
C VAL A 13 -5.72 1.92 -19.72
N PHE A 14 -5.00 2.25 -18.65
CA PHE A 14 -3.96 3.26 -18.69
C PHE A 14 -2.86 2.84 -19.67
N ALA A 15 -2.66 3.66 -20.69
CA ALA A 15 -1.61 3.49 -21.67
C ALA A 15 -0.55 4.55 -21.44
N PHE A 16 0.71 4.10 -21.40
CA PHE A 16 1.88 4.95 -21.28
C PHE A 16 3.12 4.19 -21.71
N ASP A 17 4.13 4.85 -22.26
CA ASP A 17 5.40 4.21 -22.61
C ASP A 17 6.52 5.25 -22.49
N SER A 18 7.39 5.07 -21.49
CA SER A 18 8.45 6.03 -21.16
C SER A 18 9.49 6.19 -22.27
N ARG A 19 9.47 5.34 -23.31
CA ARG A 19 10.36 5.42 -24.48
C ARG A 19 9.92 6.48 -25.48
N PHE A 20 8.65 6.91 -25.42
CA PHE A 20 8.07 7.84 -26.37
C PHE A 20 7.59 9.11 -25.64
N ASP A 21 7.75 10.25 -26.31
CA ASP A 21 7.23 11.53 -25.84
C ASP A 21 5.75 11.67 -26.27
N TYR A 22 4.88 10.85 -25.69
CA TYR A 22 3.44 10.88 -25.93
C TYR A 22 2.66 11.11 -24.64
N GLN A 23 1.53 11.81 -24.73
CA GLN A 23 0.64 12.05 -23.59
C GLN A 23 -0.04 10.75 -23.16
N SER A 24 0.09 10.38 -21.89
CA SER A 24 -0.64 9.25 -21.31
C SER A 24 -2.15 9.40 -21.50
N GLY A 25 -2.85 8.27 -21.60
CA GLY A 25 -4.29 8.25 -21.81
C GLY A 25 -4.90 6.90 -21.46
N TYR A 26 -6.18 6.74 -21.78
CA TYR A 26 -6.89 5.47 -21.59
C TYR A 26 -7.33 4.89 -22.93
N LEU A 27 -6.97 3.63 -23.16
CA LEU A 27 -7.48 2.83 -24.28
C LEU A 27 -8.71 2.06 -23.82
N ARG A 28 -9.72 1.96 -24.68
CA ARG A 28 -10.99 1.31 -24.35
C ARG A 28 -11.18 0.02 -25.12
N TYR A 29 -11.52 -1.05 -24.42
CA TYR A 29 -11.70 -2.38 -25.01
C TYR A 29 -12.93 -3.09 -24.45
N ASP A 30 -13.52 -3.93 -25.30
CA ASP A 30 -14.50 -4.93 -24.91
C ASP A 30 -13.80 -6.29 -24.91
N VAL A 31 -13.46 -6.79 -23.74
CA VAL A 31 -12.71 -8.05 -23.61
C VAL A 31 -13.64 -9.14 -23.10
N ASP A 32 -13.76 -10.22 -23.87
CA ASP A 32 -14.52 -11.39 -23.47
C ASP A 32 -13.68 -12.27 -22.54
N TYR A 33 -14.31 -12.92 -21.56
CA TYR A 33 -13.63 -13.81 -20.62
C TYR A 33 -14.42 -15.10 -20.38
N LYS A 34 -13.72 -16.16 -19.94
CA LYS A 34 -14.29 -17.45 -19.55
C LYS A 34 -14.36 -17.58 -18.03
N GLU A 35 -15.17 -18.52 -17.54
CA GLU A 35 -15.41 -18.69 -16.10
C GLU A 35 -14.12 -19.05 -15.33
N GLU A 36 -13.24 -19.78 -16.01
CA GLU A 36 -11.96 -20.28 -15.53
C GLU A 36 -10.78 -19.32 -15.73
N ASP A 37 -10.95 -18.24 -16.49
CA ASP A 37 -9.85 -17.29 -16.77
C ASP A 37 -9.36 -16.66 -15.47
N THR A 38 -8.04 -16.60 -15.32
CA THR A 38 -7.38 -15.83 -14.26
C THR A 38 -7.08 -14.41 -14.73
N LEU A 39 -6.73 -13.52 -13.80
CA LEU A 39 -6.38 -12.14 -14.13
C LEU A 39 -5.18 -12.07 -15.09
N LEU A 40 -4.18 -12.95 -14.94
CA LEU A 40 -3.07 -13.06 -15.89
C LEU A 40 -3.54 -13.47 -17.29
N ASP A 41 -4.44 -14.45 -17.39
CA ASP A 41 -5.01 -14.89 -18.68
C ASP A 41 -5.77 -13.73 -19.34
N PHE A 42 -6.57 -13.01 -18.56
CA PHE A 42 -7.34 -11.87 -19.02
C PHE A 42 -6.45 -10.73 -19.53
N LEU A 43 -5.41 -10.35 -18.77
CA LEU A 43 -4.45 -9.32 -19.19
C LEU A 43 -3.71 -9.74 -20.47
N GLY A 44 -3.39 -11.03 -20.62
CA GLY A 44 -2.77 -11.57 -21.84
C GLY A 44 -3.68 -11.56 -23.07
N ASN A 45 -5.00 -11.47 -22.88
CA ASN A 45 -5.99 -11.42 -23.96
C ASN A 45 -6.35 -9.99 -24.40
N ILE A 46 -5.82 -8.96 -23.73
CA ILE A 46 -6.06 -7.56 -24.11
C ILE A 46 -5.43 -7.30 -25.50
N PRO A 47 -6.19 -6.73 -26.46
CA PRO A 47 -5.63 -6.39 -27.77
C PRO A 47 -4.46 -5.42 -27.65
N THR A 48 -3.31 -5.78 -28.25
CA THR A 48 -2.09 -4.97 -28.11
C THR A 48 -1.89 -3.92 -29.21
N GLY A 49 -2.78 -3.90 -30.22
CA GLY A 49 -2.58 -3.14 -31.46
C GLY A 49 -2.44 -1.63 -31.31
N ASP A 50 -3.10 -1.05 -30.30
CA ASP A 50 -3.10 0.40 -30.05
C ASP A 50 -2.07 0.83 -29.00
N PHE A 51 -1.37 -0.12 -28.37
CA PHE A 51 -0.33 0.17 -27.39
C PHE A 51 1.00 0.54 -28.06
N GLY A 52 1.86 1.26 -27.32
CA GLY A 52 3.21 1.60 -27.75
C GLY A 52 4.02 0.36 -28.14
N ASN A 53 4.61 0.36 -29.34
CA ASN A 53 5.27 -0.80 -29.95
C ASN A 53 4.40 -2.05 -30.12
N LYS A 54 3.06 -1.91 -30.16
CA LYS A 54 2.09 -3.02 -30.32
C LYS A 54 2.20 -4.10 -29.25
N GLU A 55 2.60 -3.70 -28.05
CA GLU A 55 2.82 -4.59 -26.91
C GLU A 55 2.19 -3.94 -25.69
N PHE A 56 1.48 -4.72 -24.89
CA PHE A 56 0.91 -4.28 -23.62
C PHE A 56 1.85 -4.62 -22.46
N GLY A 57 2.23 -3.62 -21.66
CA GLY A 57 3.14 -3.79 -20.53
C GLY A 57 2.42 -4.19 -19.24
N TYR A 58 2.63 -5.43 -18.79
CA TYR A 58 2.27 -5.87 -17.43
C TYR A 58 3.27 -6.91 -16.93
N ASP A 59 3.35 -7.07 -15.60
CA ASP A 59 4.25 -8.04 -14.96
C ASP A 59 3.56 -9.42 -14.89
N LYS A 60 4.22 -10.44 -15.44
CA LYS A 60 3.71 -11.82 -15.52
C LYS A 60 4.09 -12.67 -14.30
N GLU A 61 5.11 -12.25 -13.56
CA GLU A 61 5.61 -12.96 -12.38
C GLU A 61 4.97 -12.41 -11.11
N PHE A 62 4.88 -11.09 -10.99
CA PHE A 62 4.33 -10.40 -9.83
C PHE A 62 3.21 -9.45 -10.25
N LEU A 63 1.98 -9.92 -10.10
CA LEU A 63 0.82 -9.16 -10.55
C LEU A 63 0.63 -7.91 -9.70
N HIS A 64 0.73 -6.75 -10.33
CA HIS A 64 0.74 -5.45 -9.66
C HIS A 64 -0.15 -4.47 -10.42
N VAL A 65 -1.45 -4.52 -10.19
CA VAL A 65 -2.42 -3.70 -10.93
C VAL A 65 -3.43 -3.06 -9.99
N ARG A 66 -3.93 -1.88 -10.36
CA ARG A 66 -5.14 -1.33 -9.76
C ARG A 66 -6.34 -1.61 -10.65
N ILE A 67 -7.41 -2.13 -10.07
CA ILE A 67 -8.71 -2.28 -10.70
C ILE A 67 -9.68 -1.39 -9.93
N ASN A 68 -10.25 -0.36 -10.59
CA ASN A 68 -11.18 0.60 -9.97
C ASN A 68 -10.65 1.13 -8.63
N ASP A 69 -9.43 1.67 -8.64
CA ASP A 69 -8.69 2.23 -7.51
C ASP A 69 -8.30 1.24 -6.39
N LYS A 70 -8.53 -0.07 -6.55
CA LYS A 70 -8.06 -1.10 -5.62
C LYS A 70 -6.85 -1.84 -6.16
N CYS A 71 -5.79 -1.93 -5.37
CA CYS A 71 -4.62 -2.75 -5.68
C CYS A 71 -4.98 -4.24 -5.62
N VAL A 72 -4.64 -4.98 -6.68
CA VAL A 72 -4.75 -6.44 -6.76
C VAL A 72 -3.35 -7.00 -6.95
N PHE A 73 -2.95 -7.85 -6.02
CA PHE A 73 -1.62 -8.47 -5.98
C PHE A 73 -1.64 -9.96 -6.37
N ASP A 74 -2.82 -10.58 -6.32
CA ASP A 74 -2.99 -12.01 -6.53
C ASP A 74 -3.56 -12.32 -7.93
N ASN A 75 -3.17 -13.46 -8.50
CA ASN A 75 -3.74 -13.95 -9.76
C ASN A 75 -5.12 -14.59 -9.53
N LEU A 76 -6.12 -13.76 -9.23
CA LEU A 76 -7.49 -14.18 -8.95
C LEU A 76 -8.25 -14.58 -10.22
N LYS A 77 -9.37 -15.30 -10.06
CA LYS A 77 -10.29 -15.57 -11.15
C LYS A 77 -11.01 -14.31 -11.59
N VAL A 78 -11.15 -14.11 -12.90
CA VAL A 78 -11.90 -12.98 -13.47
C VAL A 78 -13.34 -12.98 -12.98
N SER A 79 -13.95 -14.16 -12.85
CA SER A 79 -15.32 -14.30 -12.36
C SER A 79 -15.51 -13.86 -10.91
N GLU A 80 -14.49 -13.97 -10.06
CA GLU A 80 -14.50 -13.44 -8.69
C GLU A 80 -14.32 -11.92 -8.68
N LEU A 81 -13.41 -11.42 -9.53
CA LEU A 81 -13.20 -9.98 -9.71
C LEU A 81 -14.47 -9.29 -10.23
N VAL A 82 -15.17 -9.87 -11.21
CA VAL A 82 -16.43 -9.31 -11.76
C VAL A 82 -17.53 -9.27 -10.71
N LYS A 83 -17.60 -10.24 -9.78
CA LYS A 83 -18.57 -10.19 -8.67
C LYS A 83 -18.32 -9.01 -7.73
N HIS A 84 -17.07 -8.57 -7.60
CA HIS A 84 -16.70 -7.46 -6.71
C HIS A 84 -16.71 -6.10 -7.43
N PHE A 85 -16.06 -6.01 -8.59
CA PHE A 85 -15.85 -4.78 -9.34
C PHE A 85 -16.92 -4.50 -10.41
N GLY A 86 -17.78 -5.47 -10.71
CA GLY A 86 -18.69 -5.41 -11.85
C GLY A 86 -17.99 -5.70 -13.18
N SER A 87 -18.64 -5.35 -14.28
CA SER A 87 -18.13 -5.56 -15.65
C SER A 87 -17.45 -4.32 -16.26
N GLU A 88 -17.31 -3.23 -15.51
CA GLU A 88 -16.65 -2.00 -15.96
C GLU A 88 -15.37 -1.80 -15.16
N TRP A 89 -14.22 -1.97 -15.80
CA TRP A 89 -12.92 -1.95 -15.14
C TRP A 89 -12.06 -0.82 -15.68
N THR A 90 -11.51 -0.04 -14.77
CA THR A 90 -10.39 0.86 -15.05
C THR A 90 -9.12 0.20 -14.52
N LEU A 91 -8.15 -0.02 -15.41
CA LEU A 91 -6.84 -0.58 -15.06
C LEU A 91 -5.79 0.53 -15.01
N ASP A 92 -5.13 0.65 -13.87
CA ASP A 92 -4.03 1.58 -13.64
C ASP A 92 -2.79 0.84 -13.13
N PRO A 93 -1.57 1.34 -13.42
CA PRO A 93 -0.38 0.89 -12.69
C PRO A 93 -0.53 1.25 -11.21
N LEU A 94 0.20 0.56 -10.31
CA LEU A 94 0.18 0.93 -8.89
C LEU A 94 0.65 2.37 -8.65
N SER A 95 1.55 2.87 -9.50
CA SER A 95 2.01 4.25 -9.49
C SER A 95 2.19 4.78 -10.92
N LYS A 96 1.45 5.85 -11.25
CA LYS A 96 1.64 6.60 -12.50
C LYS A 96 2.99 7.32 -12.55
N LYS A 97 3.49 7.80 -11.40
CA LYS A 97 4.79 8.48 -11.26
C LYS A 97 5.97 7.59 -11.66
N TYR A 98 5.91 6.31 -11.27
CA TYR A 98 6.95 5.33 -11.56
C TYR A 98 6.55 4.38 -12.69
N CYS A 99 5.56 4.71 -13.50
CA CYS A 99 5.16 3.88 -14.63
C CYS A 99 6.30 3.86 -15.68
N LYS A 100 6.66 2.67 -16.13
CA LYS A 100 7.61 2.46 -17.24
C LYS A 100 6.84 2.26 -18.55
N LYS A 101 5.84 1.38 -18.52
CA LYS A 101 5.02 1.04 -19.67
C LYS A 101 3.68 0.47 -19.23
N ASP A 102 2.58 1.14 -19.54
CA ASP A 102 1.21 0.76 -19.23
C ASP A 102 1.03 0.42 -17.73
N LEU A 103 1.00 -0.86 -17.36
CA LEU A 103 0.90 -1.31 -15.97
C LEU A 103 2.27 -1.62 -15.33
N LEU A 104 3.35 -1.72 -16.11
CA LEU A 104 4.70 -1.98 -15.61
C LEU A 104 5.30 -0.78 -14.91
N LEU A 105 5.91 -1.02 -13.76
CA LEU A 105 6.64 -0.02 -12.99
C LEU A 105 8.14 -0.03 -13.28
N ASN A 106 8.77 1.11 -13.08
CA ASN A 106 10.22 1.28 -13.05
C ASN A 106 10.70 1.21 -11.60
N TYR A 107 10.89 0.00 -11.08
CA TYR A 107 11.37 -0.21 -9.71
C TYR A 107 12.77 0.34 -9.48
N ASP A 108 13.67 0.29 -10.47
CA ASP A 108 15.02 0.86 -10.33
C ASP A 108 14.95 2.37 -10.06
N MET A 109 14.07 3.10 -10.78
CA MET A 109 13.85 4.52 -10.53
C MET A 109 13.27 4.78 -9.13
N ALA A 110 12.37 3.93 -8.64
CA ALA A 110 11.83 4.05 -7.29
C ALA A 110 12.92 3.79 -6.22
N LEU A 111 13.82 2.83 -6.48
CA LEU A 111 14.90 2.47 -5.55
C LEU A 111 15.95 3.58 -5.40
N ASN A 112 16.14 4.42 -6.43
CA ASN A 112 17.06 5.55 -6.38
C ASN A 112 16.76 6.52 -5.22
N PHE A 113 15.49 6.61 -4.80
CA PHE A 113 15.08 7.42 -3.65
C PHE A 113 15.80 7.02 -2.35
N TYR A 114 16.25 5.76 -2.22
CA TYR A 114 16.88 5.22 -1.01
C TYR A 114 18.41 5.16 -1.07
N GLU A 115 19.05 5.62 -2.15
CA GLU A 115 20.52 5.56 -2.28
C GLU A 115 21.25 6.27 -1.13
N GLY A 116 20.74 7.43 -0.70
CA GLY A 116 21.31 8.16 0.43
C GLY A 116 21.25 7.38 1.75
N PHE A 117 20.18 6.62 1.98
CA PHE A 117 20.09 5.73 3.13
C PHE A 117 21.15 4.63 3.04
N PHE A 118 21.25 3.94 1.91
CA PHE A 118 22.21 2.86 1.72
C PHE A 118 23.67 3.33 1.80
N ALA A 119 23.97 4.55 1.33
CA ALA A 119 25.29 5.14 1.47
C ALA A 119 25.67 5.38 2.95
N SER A 120 24.70 5.69 3.81
CA SER A 120 24.90 5.89 5.25
C SER A 120 24.90 4.60 6.07
N ALA A 121 24.36 3.51 5.53
CA ALA A 121 24.10 2.26 6.22
C ALA A 121 25.09 1.16 5.80
N SER A 122 26.38 1.36 6.08
CA SER A 122 27.48 0.44 5.68
C SER A 122 27.40 -0.98 6.25
N PHE A 123 26.48 -1.24 7.17
CA PHE A 123 26.22 -2.56 7.75
C PHE A 123 25.32 -3.45 6.87
N ILE A 124 24.66 -2.88 5.85
CA ILE A 124 23.75 -3.61 4.96
C ILE A 124 24.55 -4.30 3.86
N TYR A 125 24.39 -5.62 3.72
CA TYR A 125 25.05 -6.37 2.66
C TYR A 125 24.34 -6.21 1.31
N PRO A 126 25.03 -6.40 0.16
CA PRO A 126 24.41 -6.24 -1.16
C PRO A 126 23.13 -7.07 -1.36
N GLY A 127 23.10 -8.34 -0.92
CA GLY A 127 21.88 -9.15 -1.00
C GLY A 127 20.73 -8.62 -0.13
N GLU A 128 21.04 -7.99 0.99
CA GLU A 128 20.03 -7.35 1.86
C GLU A 128 19.54 -6.03 1.27
N LYS A 129 20.35 -5.34 0.47
CA LYS A 129 19.91 -4.18 -0.30
C LYS A 129 18.90 -4.59 -1.38
N GLU A 130 19.19 -5.66 -2.12
CA GLU A 130 18.30 -6.17 -3.16
C GLU A 130 16.94 -6.62 -2.61
N GLU A 131 16.91 -7.12 -1.38
CA GLU A 131 15.67 -7.54 -0.70
C GLU A 131 14.60 -6.43 -0.65
N LEU A 132 14.98 -5.15 -0.69
CA LEU A 132 14.01 -4.03 -0.74
C LEU A 132 13.04 -4.15 -1.93
N LYS A 133 13.45 -4.77 -3.04
CA LYS A 133 12.58 -5.02 -4.21
C LYS A 133 11.33 -5.82 -3.86
N ASN A 134 11.40 -6.68 -2.86
CA ASN A 134 10.26 -7.50 -2.42
C ASN A 134 9.22 -6.71 -1.61
N PHE A 135 9.57 -5.50 -1.15
CA PHE A 135 8.71 -4.65 -0.34
C PHE A 135 8.22 -3.41 -1.08
N ILE A 136 8.97 -2.94 -2.08
CA ILE A 136 8.77 -1.62 -2.67
C ILE A 136 7.38 -1.42 -3.28
N SER A 137 6.73 -2.47 -3.80
CA SER A 137 5.37 -2.37 -4.36
C SER A 137 4.35 -1.89 -3.33
N MET A 138 4.56 -2.18 -2.05
CA MET A 138 3.69 -1.76 -0.94
C MET A 138 3.70 -0.24 -0.74
N ASN A 139 4.76 0.46 -1.14
CA ASN A 139 4.80 1.93 -1.10
C ASN A 139 3.75 2.57 -2.00
N PHE A 140 3.31 1.83 -3.02
CA PHE A 140 2.39 2.31 -4.03
C PHE A 140 0.98 1.81 -3.78
N ILE A 141 0.61 1.40 -2.57
CA ILE A 141 -0.79 1.04 -2.27
C ILE A 141 -1.61 2.31 -2.05
N SER A 142 -1.12 3.22 -1.21
CA SER A 142 -1.70 4.55 -1.00
C SER A 142 -1.05 5.58 -1.92
N GLU A 143 -1.87 6.38 -2.61
CA GLU A 143 -1.39 7.43 -3.53
C GLU A 143 -1.23 8.80 -2.84
N HIS A 144 -1.65 8.93 -1.58
CA HIS A 144 -1.82 10.24 -0.92
C HIS A 144 -0.70 10.63 0.03
N HIS A 145 0.49 10.08 -0.16
CA HIS A 145 1.65 10.44 0.66
C HIS A 145 2.39 11.66 0.12
N SER A 146 3.01 12.42 1.02
CA SER A 146 3.95 13.48 0.64
C SER A 146 5.13 12.89 -0.12
N GLU A 147 5.77 13.66 -1.01
CA GLU A 147 6.94 13.19 -1.77
C GLU A 147 8.12 12.76 -0.89
N ASP A 148 8.20 13.27 0.34
CA ASP A 148 9.25 12.91 1.29
C ASP A 148 8.94 11.63 2.07
N TYR A 149 7.74 11.06 1.92
CA TYR A 149 7.32 9.85 2.64
C TYR A 149 8.15 8.66 2.21
N PHE A 150 8.80 8.02 3.18
CA PHE A 150 9.69 6.90 2.87
C PHE A 150 8.97 5.66 2.34
N GLY A 151 7.67 5.50 2.59
CA GLY A 151 6.87 4.40 2.05
C GLY A 151 6.75 3.19 2.98
N ASP A 152 5.57 2.56 2.94
CA ASP A 152 5.19 1.45 3.82
C ASP A 152 6.08 0.22 3.65
N GLY A 153 6.35 -0.14 2.39
CA GLY A 153 7.27 -1.20 2.03
C GLY A 153 8.68 -0.95 2.56
N PHE A 154 9.18 0.28 2.47
CA PHE A 154 10.48 0.62 3.05
C PHE A 154 10.48 0.48 4.58
N PHE A 155 9.42 0.86 5.27
CA PHE A 155 9.33 0.65 6.72
C PHE A 155 9.30 -0.84 7.12
N LEU A 156 8.60 -1.68 6.34
CA LEU A 156 8.59 -3.12 6.55
C LEU A 156 9.96 -3.75 6.25
N TYR A 157 10.65 -3.25 5.23
CA TYR A 157 12.04 -3.59 4.94
C TYR A 157 12.97 -3.22 6.11
N LEU A 158 12.84 -2.02 6.67
CA LEU A 158 13.61 -1.59 7.83
C LEU A 158 13.33 -2.46 9.07
N LYS A 159 12.08 -2.88 9.29
CA LYS A 159 11.74 -3.86 10.33
C LYS A 159 12.44 -5.20 10.10
N TRP A 160 12.48 -5.69 8.86
CA TRP A 160 13.21 -6.90 8.50
C TRP A 160 14.73 -6.75 8.79
N LEU A 161 15.34 -5.63 8.40
CA LEU A 161 16.74 -5.34 8.72
C LEU A 161 17.01 -5.28 10.23
N MET A 162 16.10 -4.70 11.02
CA MET A 162 16.25 -4.63 12.49
C MET A 162 16.35 -6.00 13.15
N ASN A 163 15.68 -7.02 12.61
CA ASN A 163 15.76 -8.37 13.13
C ASN A 163 17.11 -9.03 12.81
N ARG A 164 17.70 -8.67 11.67
CA ARG A 164 18.99 -9.21 11.20
C ARG A 164 20.20 -8.50 11.78
N HIS A 165 20.04 -7.21 12.06
CA HIS A 165 21.08 -6.35 12.63
C HIS A 165 20.62 -5.74 13.97
N PRO A 166 20.43 -6.53 15.05
CA PRO A 166 19.94 -6.02 16.33
C PRO A 166 20.79 -4.87 16.91
N MET A 167 22.10 -4.89 16.66
CA MET A 167 23.03 -3.85 17.11
C MET A 167 22.80 -2.51 16.39
N GLN A 168 22.23 -2.53 15.18
CA GLN A 168 21.91 -1.34 14.38
C GLN A 168 20.47 -0.88 14.54
N LYS A 169 19.66 -1.59 15.35
CA LYS A 169 18.24 -1.27 15.58
C LYS A 169 18.00 0.19 15.92
N ARG A 170 18.85 0.80 16.75
CA ARG A 170 18.72 2.23 17.10
C ARG A 170 18.94 3.16 15.91
N HIS A 171 19.90 2.85 15.04
CA HIS A 171 20.17 3.64 13.84
C HIS A 171 18.99 3.53 12.87
N ILE A 172 18.53 2.30 12.61
CA ILE A 172 17.38 2.04 11.71
C ILE A 172 16.11 2.76 12.20
N LEU A 173 15.80 2.66 13.50
CA LEU A 173 14.63 3.33 14.07
C LEU A 173 14.70 4.85 13.97
N LYS A 174 15.90 5.46 14.01
CA LYS A 174 16.02 6.92 13.81
C LYS A 174 15.62 7.33 12.40
N THR A 175 15.93 6.52 11.38
CA THR A 175 15.51 6.77 10.00
C THR A 175 13.98 6.83 9.89
N MET A 176 13.29 5.86 10.50
CA MET A 176 11.83 5.79 10.48
C MET A 176 11.15 6.91 11.28
N ALA A 177 11.84 7.47 12.28
CA ALA A 177 11.31 8.46 13.21
C ALA A 177 11.28 9.90 12.66
N SER A 178 11.58 10.12 11.37
CA SER A 178 11.56 11.46 10.78
C SER A 178 10.20 12.14 10.99
N LYS A 179 10.19 13.46 11.26
CA LYS A 179 8.95 14.26 11.32
C LYS A 179 8.29 14.45 9.97
N ARG A 180 9.10 14.38 8.92
CA ARG A 180 8.67 14.59 7.55
C ARG A 180 8.94 13.30 6.82
N GLY A 181 7.87 12.65 6.38
CA GLY A 181 7.94 11.41 5.64
C GLY A 181 8.30 10.17 6.47
N GLY A 182 8.25 10.27 7.80
CA GLY A 182 8.50 9.14 8.68
C GLY A 182 7.27 8.27 8.88
N ILE A 183 7.41 7.23 9.69
CA ILE A 183 6.36 6.20 9.88
C ILE A 183 5.05 6.75 10.49
N MET A 184 5.11 7.92 11.13
CA MET A 184 3.92 8.54 11.72
C MET A 184 3.00 9.17 10.66
N ASP A 185 3.45 9.32 9.41
CA ASP A 185 2.66 9.82 8.28
C ASP A 185 1.87 8.70 7.55
N TYR A 186 1.92 7.47 8.08
CA TYR A 186 1.22 6.31 7.53
C TYR A 186 -0.31 6.49 7.53
N THR A 187 -0.95 5.92 6.51
CA THR A 187 -2.41 5.85 6.37
C THR A 187 -2.83 4.40 6.13
N PRO A 188 -3.88 3.88 6.79
CA PRO A 188 -4.34 2.49 6.62
C PRO A 188 -4.56 2.11 5.15
N THR A 189 -4.05 0.94 4.75
CA THR A 189 -4.07 0.49 3.36
C THR A 189 -5.01 -0.68 3.09
N ALA A 190 -5.52 -1.35 4.13
CA ALA A 190 -6.38 -2.53 3.97
C ALA A 190 -7.57 -2.33 3.03
N SER A 191 -8.22 -1.16 3.12
CA SER A 191 -9.38 -0.84 2.28
C SER A 191 -9.01 -0.53 0.83
N LEU A 192 -7.74 -0.27 0.52
CA LEU A 192 -7.24 0.05 -0.81
C LEU A 192 -6.81 -1.20 -1.59
N MET A 193 -6.86 -2.39 -0.97
CA MET A 193 -6.46 -3.65 -1.58
C MET A 193 -7.66 -4.56 -1.81
N TYR A 194 -7.55 -5.41 -2.82
CA TYR A 194 -8.46 -6.53 -3.03
C TYR A 194 -7.70 -7.84 -3.25
N PRO A 195 -8.00 -8.90 -2.48
CA PRO A 195 -8.92 -8.90 -1.33
C PRO A 195 -8.42 -7.98 -0.20
N PRO A 196 -9.30 -7.46 0.67
CA PRO A 196 -8.86 -6.63 1.79
C PRO A 196 -7.88 -7.39 2.70
N ASN A 197 -6.75 -6.74 3.02
CA ASN A 197 -5.68 -7.34 3.82
C ASN A 197 -5.12 -6.29 4.79
N ASN A 198 -5.22 -6.53 6.10
CA ASN A 198 -4.74 -5.59 7.12
C ASN A 198 -3.36 -5.94 7.68
N SER A 199 -2.63 -6.86 7.06
CA SER A 199 -1.30 -7.26 7.54
C SER A 199 -0.31 -6.10 7.56
N ILE A 200 -0.32 -5.23 6.54
CA ILE A 200 0.50 -4.02 6.48
C ILE A 200 0.10 -3.06 7.62
N ASP A 201 -1.19 -2.76 7.76
CA ASP A 201 -1.74 -1.90 8.79
C ASP A 201 -1.26 -2.33 10.19
N VAL A 202 -1.46 -3.60 10.53
CA VAL A 202 -1.05 -4.17 11.83
C VAL A 202 0.46 -4.01 12.05
N GLU A 203 1.27 -4.25 11.02
CA GLU A 203 2.73 -4.22 11.17
C GLU A 203 3.28 -2.80 11.30
N ILE A 204 2.71 -1.84 10.56
CA ILE A 204 3.07 -0.43 10.70
C ILE A 204 2.58 0.12 12.05
N GLU A 205 1.36 -0.19 12.48
CA GLU A 205 0.83 0.22 13.79
C GLU A 205 1.67 -0.32 14.96
N ASN A 206 2.16 -1.56 14.85
CA ASN A 206 3.08 -2.14 15.83
C ASN A 206 4.39 -1.34 15.92
N LEU A 207 4.93 -0.89 14.78
CA LEU A 207 6.13 -0.06 14.73
C LEU A 207 5.86 1.35 15.29
N GLN A 208 4.74 1.98 14.95
CA GLN A 208 4.33 3.27 15.52
C GLN A 208 4.18 3.20 17.05
N THR A 209 3.60 2.11 17.55
CA THR A 209 3.46 1.83 18.99
C THR A 209 4.82 1.78 19.69
N LEU A 210 5.87 1.31 19.01
CA LEU A 210 7.23 1.30 19.55
C LEU A 210 7.81 2.72 19.67
N PHE A 211 7.41 3.67 18.82
CA PHE A 211 7.83 5.09 18.90
C PHE A 211 7.08 5.87 19.99
N LEU A 212 5.81 5.54 20.23
CA LEU A 212 4.99 6.20 21.25
C LEU A 212 5.31 5.70 22.67
N ASN A 213 5.72 4.44 22.82
CA ASN A 213 6.03 3.86 24.13
C ASN A 213 7.44 4.21 24.63
N ALA A 214 7.53 5.16 25.56
CA ALA A 214 8.78 5.62 26.19
C ALA A 214 9.67 4.49 26.73
N SER A 215 9.06 3.46 27.32
CA SER A 215 9.74 2.33 27.96
C SER A 215 10.29 1.32 26.96
N LYS A 216 9.69 1.24 25.77
CA LYS A 216 10.03 0.27 24.71
C LYS A 216 10.86 0.87 23.59
N CYS A 217 10.88 2.20 23.45
CA CYS A 217 11.61 2.89 22.38
C CYS A 217 13.13 2.94 22.66
N PRO A 218 13.98 2.31 21.82
CA PRO A 218 15.44 2.39 21.93
C PRO A 218 15.97 3.81 21.67
N VAL A 219 15.18 4.67 21.01
CA VAL A 219 15.49 6.07 20.76
C VAL A 219 15.02 6.91 21.96
N LYS A 220 15.66 6.70 23.12
CA LYS A 220 15.39 7.48 24.34
C LYS A 220 15.56 8.98 24.02
N LYS A 221 14.51 9.78 24.29
CA LYS A 221 14.35 11.22 23.95
C LYS A 221 13.92 11.57 22.51
N GLY A 222 13.39 10.62 21.75
CA GLY A 222 12.71 10.95 20.48
C GLY A 222 11.44 11.77 20.71
N GLU A 223 11.12 12.69 19.79
CA GLU A 223 9.98 13.61 19.94
C GLU A 223 8.62 12.88 20.03
N TRP A 224 8.51 11.70 19.42
CA TRP A 224 7.33 10.83 19.48
C TRP A 224 7.05 10.26 20.88
N VAL A 225 8.10 10.05 21.70
CA VAL A 225 7.92 9.66 23.10
C VAL A 225 7.22 10.77 23.88
N GLY A 226 7.56 12.02 23.59
CA GLY A 226 6.89 13.18 24.17
C GLY A 226 5.42 13.27 23.75
N LEU A 227 5.10 12.89 22.50
CA LEU A 227 3.72 12.80 22.03
C LEU A 227 2.94 11.69 22.75
N GLY A 228 3.51 10.49 22.88
CA GLY A 228 2.90 9.37 23.61
C GLY A 228 2.55 9.75 25.04
N ASN A 229 3.49 10.31 25.79
CA ASN A 229 3.25 10.78 27.16
C ASN A 229 2.16 11.88 27.25
N LYS A 230 2.11 12.79 26.26
CA LYS A 230 1.06 13.82 26.20
C LYS A 230 -0.32 13.21 25.96
N ILE A 231 -0.41 12.20 25.08
CA ILE A 231 -1.67 11.48 24.80
C ILE A 231 -2.15 10.75 26.05
N GLU A 232 -1.26 9.99 26.70
CA GLU A 232 -1.58 9.27 27.95
C GLU A 232 -2.08 10.21 29.05
N GLY A 233 -1.42 11.36 29.23
CA GLY A 233 -1.82 12.37 30.21
C GLY A 233 -3.18 13.04 29.96
N ARG A 234 -3.78 12.88 28.76
CA ARG A 234 -5.12 13.39 28.46
C ARG A 234 -6.24 12.44 28.87
N TYR A 235 -5.96 11.16 29.06
CA TYR A 235 -6.96 10.19 29.51
C TYR A 235 -7.35 10.47 30.98
N LYS A 236 -8.48 11.16 31.16
CA LYS A 236 -9.07 11.43 32.48
C LYS A 236 -10.30 10.57 32.68
N LEU A 237 -10.12 9.39 33.26
CA LEU A 237 -11.23 8.55 33.70
C LEU A 237 -11.90 9.23 34.90
N LYS A 238 -13.18 9.57 34.77
CA LYS A 238 -13.97 10.03 35.92
C LYS A 238 -14.24 8.82 36.83
N PRO A 239 -13.88 8.88 38.13
CA PRO A 239 -14.30 7.86 39.08
C PRO A 239 -15.83 7.82 39.12
N ILE A 240 -16.43 6.70 38.72
CA ILE A 240 -17.87 6.51 38.85
C ILE A 240 -18.12 6.03 40.28
N HIS A 241 -18.68 6.89 41.13
CA HIS A 241 -19.03 6.53 42.51
C HIS A 241 -20.45 5.96 42.67
N LYS A 242 -21.30 6.02 41.64
CA LYS A 242 -22.64 5.40 41.66
C LYS A 242 -23.02 4.90 40.26
N LEU A 243 -23.45 3.64 40.17
CA LEU A 243 -24.12 3.10 39.00
C LEU A 243 -25.47 3.84 38.82
N PRO A 244 -25.86 4.22 37.59
CA PRO A 244 -27.12 4.89 37.35
C PRO A 244 -28.30 3.99 37.71
N ASN A 245 -29.29 4.55 38.43
CA ASN A 245 -30.56 3.87 38.71
C ASN A 245 -31.31 3.64 37.39
N ILE A 246 -31.74 2.39 37.16
CA ILE A 246 -32.31 1.89 35.90
C ILE A 246 -33.74 2.45 35.60
N THR A 247 -34.21 3.46 36.34
CA THR A 247 -35.61 3.93 36.27
C THR A 247 -35.88 5.13 35.36
N GLU A 248 -34.89 5.66 34.63
CA GLU A 248 -35.13 6.72 33.63
C GLU A 248 -35.15 6.16 32.20
N LYS A 249 -36.20 6.50 31.44
CA LYS A 249 -36.40 6.19 30.02
C LYS A 249 -35.07 6.23 29.26
N SER A 250 -34.78 5.14 28.54
CA SER A 250 -33.55 4.92 27.76
C SER A 250 -33.22 6.09 26.84
N ARG A 251 -32.38 7.02 27.33
CA ARG A 251 -31.70 8.00 26.49
C ARG A 251 -30.40 7.36 26.03
N CYS A 252 -30.21 7.23 24.72
CA CYS A 252 -28.93 6.80 24.17
C CYS A 252 -27.89 7.90 24.48
N PRO A 253 -26.88 7.62 25.30
CA PRO A 253 -25.82 8.59 25.52
C PRO A 253 -25.04 8.77 24.22
N ILE A 254 -24.92 10.02 23.77
CA ILE A 254 -24.03 10.37 22.67
C ILE A 254 -22.61 10.38 23.25
N MET A 255 -21.68 9.66 22.62
CA MET A 255 -20.26 9.79 22.97
C MET A 255 -19.78 11.21 22.67
N SER A 256 -19.66 12.02 23.72
CA SER A 256 -19.03 13.35 23.66
C SER A 256 -17.73 13.33 24.46
N GLY A 257 -16.61 13.03 23.79
CA GLY A 257 -15.27 13.16 24.36
C GLY A 257 -14.66 14.50 23.97
N LYS A 258 -14.12 15.26 24.93
CA LYS A 258 -13.15 16.32 24.64
C LYS A 258 -11.77 15.67 24.65
N MET A 259 -11.19 15.42 23.48
CA MET A 259 -9.78 15.04 23.32
C MET A 259 -8.88 16.27 23.43
#